data_AF-A0AA35ZYX6-F1
#
_entry.id   AF-A0AA35ZYX6-F1
#
_cell.length_a   1.000
_cell.length_b   1.000
_cell.length_c   1.000
_cell.angle_alpha   90.00
_cell.angle_beta   90.00
_cell.angle_gamma   90.00
#
_symmetry.space_group_name_H-M   'P 1'
#
loop_
_entity.id
_entity.type
_entity.pdbx_description
1 polymer ?
#
loop_
_entity_poly.entity_id
_entity_poly.type
_entity_poly.pdbx_seq_one_letter_code
_entity_poly.pdbx_strand_id
1 'polypeptide(L)'
;MNLLMWNILLLDKLFNAKVAYDGHLTLFTIKLYHRGEFTKFLDVQYIDGSVNYVDMVNIETFSVHELDIIMKGSRYGVPPVIYYHFLVPGGDFHFSLKPLGNDDDLRTFSQYVRDHKIMRVYTEHGETKLLTYFMNPKPVRKVNIVQMDEIDENDDNKNPTAEV
;
A
#
# COMPACT_ATOMS: atom_id res chain seq x y z
N MET A 1 2.87 -18.24 17.64
CA MET A 1 1.66 -18.56 16.84
C MET A 1 1.10 -17.24 16.34
N ASN A 2 1.32 -16.89 15.07
CA ASN A 2 0.71 -15.70 14.47
C ASN A 2 -0.69 -16.06 14.00
N LEU A 3 -1.70 -15.43 14.62
CA LEU A 3 -3.08 -15.47 14.16
C LEU A 3 -3.16 -14.62 12.89
N LEU A 4 -3.30 -15.25 11.72
CA LEU A 4 -3.72 -14.59 10.50
C LEU A 4 -5.09 -13.95 10.77
N MET A 5 -5.14 -12.62 10.86
CA MET A 5 -6.33 -11.87 11.28
C MET A 5 -7.33 -11.62 10.14
N TRP A 6 -7.17 -12.29 9.00
CA TRP A 6 -7.99 -12.09 7.80
C TRP A 6 -8.53 -13.42 7.28
N ASN A 7 -9.80 -13.44 6.86
CA ASN A 7 -10.41 -14.60 6.21
C ASN A 7 -10.29 -14.44 4.68
N ILE A 8 -9.66 -15.41 4.01
CA ILE A 8 -9.80 -15.57 2.55
C ILE A 8 -11.16 -16.20 2.32
N LEU A 9 -12.18 -15.37 2.13
CA LEU A 9 -13.53 -15.83 1.83
C LEU A 9 -13.61 -16.12 0.32
N LEU A 10 -13.54 -17.40 -0.04
CA LEU A 10 -14.10 -17.91 -1.29
C LEU A 10 -15.63 -17.85 -1.17
N LEU A 11 -16.25 -16.68 -1.33
CA LEU A 11 -17.71 -16.58 -1.16
C LEU A 11 -18.45 -16.05 -2.39
N ASP A 12 -19.32 -16.93 -2.86
CA ASP A 12 -20.41 -16.75 -3.81
C ASP A 12 -21.65 -16.07 -3.14
N LYS A 13 -21.44 -15.14 -2.19
CA LYS A 13 -22.51 -14.38 -1.53
C LYS A 13 -22.19 -12.89 -1.52
N LEU A 14 -23.23 -12.07 -1.76
CA LEU A 14 -23.24 -10.61 -1.76
C LEU A 14 -22.70 -10.02 -0.43
N PHE A 15 -21.38 -9.97 -0.28
CA PHE A 15 -20.72 -9.23 0.78
C PHE A 15 -20.78 -7.74 0.44
N ASN A 16 -21.55 -6.97 1.20
CA ASN A 16 -21.61 -5.52 1.06
C ASN A 16 -20.61 -4.85 2.01
N ALA A 17 -19.38 -4.67 1.55
CA ALA A 17 -18.29 -4.06 2.32
C ALA A 17 -18.65 -2.69 2.92
N LYS A 18 -19.50 -1.91 2.23
CA LYS A 18 -19.95 -0.60 2.74
C LYS A 18 -20.75 -0.72 4.03
N VAL A 19 -21.65 -1.70 4.09
CA VAL A 19 -22.47 -1.96 5.27
C VAL A 19 -21.65 -2.67 6.34
N ALA A 20 -20.84 -3.65 5.95
CA ALA A 20 -20.03 -4.44 6.88
C ALA A 20 -19.00 -3.61 7.65
N TYR A 21 -18.46 -2.54 7.03
CA TYR A 21 -17.44 -1.68 7.63
C TYR A 21 -17.96 -0.28 7.94
N ASP A 22 -19.28 -0.11 8.07
CA ASP A 22 -19.85 1.17 8.47
C ASP A 22 -19.31 1.59 9.85
N GLY A 23 -18.95 2.87 10.00
CA GLY A 23 -18.28 3.38 11.19
C GLY A 23 -16.81 2.96 11.36
N HIS A 24 -16.29 2.00 10.59
CA HIS A 24 -14.90 1.56 10.65
C HIS A 24 -14.04 2.23 9.57
N LEU A 25 -13.28 3.25 9.95
CA LEU A 25 -12.48 4.05 9.02
C LEU A 25 -11.33 3.27 8.38
N THR A 26 -10.80 2.27 9.07
CA THR A 26 -9.57 1.56 8.71
C THR A 26 -9.80 0.19 8.09
N LEU A 27 -11.03 -0.35 8.18
CA LEU A 27 -11.37 -1.66 7.63
C LEU A 27 -11.81 -1.57 6.17
N PHE A 28 -11.33 -2.50 5.35
CA PHE A 28 -11.64 -2.62 3.94
C PHE A 28 -11.48 -4.05 3.42
N THR A 29 -11.92 -4.25 2.18
CA THR A 29 -11.75 -5.49 1.42
C THR A 29 -10.82 -5.25 0.24
N ILE A 30 -9.90 -6.17 0.00
CA ILE A 30 -9.11 -6.22 -1.23
C ILE A 30 -9.82 -7.13 -2.22
N LYS A 31 -10.23 -6.56 -3.36
CA LYS A 31 -10.62 -7.33 -4.54
C LYS A 31 -9.35 -7.59 -5.35
N LEU A 32 -8.77 -8.77 -5.14
CA LEU A 32 -7.49 -9.19 -5.70
C LEU A 32 -7.69 -9.88 -7.04
N TYR A 33 -7.22 -9.24 -8.11
CA TYR A 33 -7.12 -9.78 -9.45
C TYR A 33 -5.75 -10.40 -9.64
N HIS A 34 -5.70 -11.68 -9.99
CA HIS A 34 -4.45 -12.43 -10.07
C HIS A 34 -4.45 -13.41 -11.24
N ARG A 35 -3.28 -13.96 -11.61
CA ARG A 35 -3.08 -14.90 -12.73
C ARG A 35 -3.38 -14.36 -14.13
N GLY A 36 -3.80 -13.11 -14.25
CA GLY A 36 -3.93 -12.43 -15.52
C GLY A 36 -2.68 -11.62 -15.84
N GLU A 37 -2.79 -10.85 -16.92
CA GLU A 37 -1.76 -9.90 -17.33
C GLU A 37 -2.40 -8.62 -17.89
N PHE A 38 -1.64 -7.53 -17.91
CA PHE A 38 -2.05 -6.33 -18.62
C PHE A 38 -1.74 -6.45 -20.11
N THR A 39 -2.66 -5.95 -20.93
CA THR A 39 -2.46 -5.74 -22.37
C THR A 39 -1.45 -4.61 -22.62
N LYS A 40 -0.91 -4.55 -23.85
CA LYS A 40 0.04 -3.50 -24.27
C LYS A 40 -0.64 -2.15 -24.46
N PHE A 41 0.16 -1.09 -24.53
CA PHE A 41 -0.25 0.31 -24.62
C PHE A 41 -1.28 0.61 -25.74
N LEU A 42 -2.14 1.60 -25.46
CA LEU A 42 -3.34 2.11 -26.16
C LEU A 42 -4.70 1.64 -25.61
N ASP A 43 -4.81 0.43 -25.08
CA ASP A 43 -6.04 -0.06 -24.44
C ASP A 43 -5.68 -1.02 -23.29
N VAL A 44 -5.26 -0.44 -22.16
CA VAL A 44 -4.76 -1.22 -21.01
C VAL A 44 -5.94 -1.89 -20.33
N GLN A 45 -5.97 -3.22 -20.37
CA GLN A 45 -6.96 -4.07 -19.74
C GLN A 45 -6.26 -5.19 -18.98
N TYR A 46 -6.90 -5.70 -17.93
CA TYR A 46 -6.46 -6.90 -17.23
C TYR A 46 -7.22 -8.11 -17.77
N ILE A 47 -6.52 -8.99 -18.47
CA ILE A 47 -7.12 -10.14 -19.18
C ILE A 47 -6.71 -11.46 -18.53
N ASP A 48 -7.52 -12.50 -18.75
CA ASP A 48 -7.30 -13.88 -18.28
C ASP A 48 -7.06 -14.04 -16.77
N GLY A 49 -7.52 -13.05 -16.00
CA GLY A 49 -7.41 -13.00 -14.56
C GLY A 49 -8.46 -13.83 -13.82
N SER A 50 -8.09 -14.29 -12.63
CA SER A 50 -8.99 -14.76 -11.57
C SER A 50 -9.18 -13.67 -10.52
N VAL A 51 -10.25 -13.76 -9.74
CA VAL A 51 -10.55 -12.80 -8.67
C VAL A 51 -10.75 -13.52 -7.34
N ASN A 52 -10.08 -13.02 -6.31
CA ASN A 52 -10.35 -13.36 -4.92
C ASN A 52 -10.72 -12.10 -4.13
N TYR A 53 -11.41 -12.30 -3.00
CA TYR A 53 -11.69 -11.25 -2.03
C TYR A 53 -10.95 -11.57 -0.74
N VAL A 54 -10.25 -10.57 -0.22
CA VAL A 54 -9.57 -10.63 1.08
C VAL A 54 -10.28 -9.62 1.97
N ASP A 55 -11.04 -10.15 2.92
CA ASP A 55 -11.95 -9.35 3.73
C ASP A 55 -11.35 -9.01 5.10
N MET A 56 -11.97 -8.01 5.73
CA MET A 56 -11.69 -7.45 7.05
C MET A 56 -10.34 -6.74 7.17
N VAL A 57 -9.59 -6.51 6.10
CA VAL A 57 -8.24 -5.92 6.14
C VAL A 57 -8.23 -4.57 6.87
N ASN A 58 -7.32 -4.39 7.81
CA ASN A 58 -7.09 -3.12 8.52
C ASN A 58 -5.86 -2.41 7.95
N ILE A 59 -6.05 -1.21 7.41
CA ILE A 59 -4.98 -0.44 6.76
C ILE A 59 -3.85 -0.01 7.71
N GLU A 60 -4.10 0.07 9.02
CA GLU A 60 -3.08 0.44 10.01
C GLU A 60 -2.07 -0.70 10.26
N THR A 61 -2.49 -1.94 10.06
CA THR A 61 -1.66 -3.14 10.25
C THR A 61 -1.27 -3.80 8.93
N PHE A 62 -1.93 -3.44 7.84
CA PHE A 62 -1.72 -4.04 6.53
C PHE A 62 -0.33 -3.72 5.98
N SER A 63 0.30 -4.71 5.34
CA SER A 63 1.56 -4.50 4.63
C SER A 63 1.60 -5.27 3.31
N VAL A 64 2.43 -4.82 2.36
CA VAL A 64 2.61 -5.50 1.07
C VAL A 64 3.08 -6.96 1.25
N HIS A 65 3.82 -7.25 2.32
CA HIS A 65 4.23 -8.63 2.64
C HIS A 65 3.05 -9.58 2.89
N GLU A 66 1.91 -9.06 3.34
CA GLU A 66 0.70 -9.90 3.51
C GLU A 66 0.14 -10.35 2.16
N LEU A 67 0.25 -9.53 1.11
CA LEU A 67 -0.11 -9.95 -0.26
C LEU A 67 0.76 -11.12 -0.72
N ASP A 68 2.06 -11.09 -0.41
CA ASP A 68 2.95 -12.21 -0.73
C ASP A 68 2.54 -13.50 -0.01
N ILE A 69 2.11 -13.39 1.26
CA ILE A 69 1.63 -14.55 2.02
C ILE A 69 0.34 -15.08 1.40
N ILE A 70 -0.60 -14.22 1.00
CA ILE A 70 -1.85 -14.60 0.33
C ILE A 70 -1.56 -15.31 -1.01
N MET A 71 -0.61 -14.78 -1.79
CA MET A 71 -0.20 -15.37 -3.07
C MET A 71 0.57 -16.69 -2.90
N LYS A 72 1.28 -16.89 -1.78
CA LYS A 72 1.97 -18.15 -1.43
C LYS A 72 1.06 -19.22 -0.83
N GLY A 73 0.06 -18.82 -0.04
CA GLY A 73 -0.82 -19.74 0.67
C GLY A 73 -1.93 -20.32 -0.20
N SER A 74 -2.28 -19.64 -1.28
CA SER A 74 -3.02 -20.24 -2.38
C SER A 74 -2.08 -21.21 -3.10
N ARG A 75 -2.57 -22.40 -3.52
CA ARG A 75 -1.78 -23.57 -3.98
C ARG A 75 -0.99 -23.36 -5.29
N TYR A 76 -0.35 -22.21 -5.45
CA TYR A 76 0.37 -21.80 -6.63
C TYR A 76 1.85 -22.11 -6.43
N GLY A 77 2.46 -22.79 -7.41
CA GLY A 77 3.90 -22.73 -7.60
C GLY A 77 4.24 -21.30 -7.99
N VAL A 78 4.52 -20.46 -7.00
CA VAL A 78 4.59 -19.01 -7.19
C VAL A 78 5.81 -18.66 -8.05
N PRO A 79 5.67 -17.88 -9.12
CA PRO A 79 6.83 -17.29 -9.81
C PRO A 79 7.59 -16.36 -8.84
N PRO A 80 8.91 -16.22 -8.98
CA PRO A 80 9.78 -15.63 -7.96
C PRO A 80 9.51 -14.15 -7.66
N VAL A 81 8.83 -13.42 -8.55
CA VAL A 81 8.57 -11.98 -8.44
C VAL A 81 7.11 -11.69 -8.82
N ILE A 82 6.42 -10.91 -7.98
CA ILE A 82 5.05 -10.43 -8.20
C ILE A 82 5.05 -8.91 -8.12
N TYR A 83 4.41 -8.26 -9.09
CA TYR A 83 4.19 -6.82 -9.09
C TYR A 83 2.73 -6.53 -8.75
N TYR A 84 2.49 -5.78 -7.67
CA TYR A 84 1.15 -5.43 -7.22
C TYR A 84 0.78 -4.01 -7.65
N HIS A 85 -0.40 -3.86 -8.23
CA HIS A 85 -0.92 -2.57 -8.68
C HIS A 85 -2.26 -2.33 -8.02
N PHE A 86 -2.57 -1.10 -7.61
CA PHE A 86 -3.92 -0.74 -7.21
C PHE A 86 -4.55 0.24 -8.18
N LEU A 87 -5.83 0.05 -8.44
CA LEU A 87 -6.61 1.00 -9.22
C LEU A 87 -7.23 2.02 -8.26
N VAL A 88 -6.88 3.29 -8.43
CA VAL A 88 -7.50 4.39 -7.68
C VAL A 88 -9.02 4.36 -7.90
N PRO A 89 -9.83 4.43 -6.83
CA PRO A 89 -11.27 4.36 -6.95
C PRO A 89 -11.85 5.40 -7.91
N GLY A 90 -12.80 4.99 -8.75
CA GLY A 90 -13.43 5.84 -9.78
C GLY A 90 -12.57 6.09 -11.02
N GLY A 91 -11.32 5.65 -11.04
CA GLY A 91 -10.40 5.85 -12.16
C GLY A 91 -10.35 4.70 -13.17
N ASP A 92 -9.63 4.94 -14.27
CA ASP A 92 -9.38 4.00 -15.36
C ASP A 92 -7.99 3.34 -15.29
N PHE A 93 -7.74 2.34 -16.14
CA PHE A 93 -6.44 1.66 -16.18
C PHE A 93 -5.29 2.51 -16.76
N HIS A 94 -5.57 3.54 -17.54
CA HIS A 94 -4.55 4.33 -18.22
C HIS A 94 -3.83 5.30 -17.28
N PHE A 95 -4.59 5.97 -16.41
CA PHE A 95 -4.07 7.05 -15.58
C PHE A 95 -4.16 6.77 -14.08
N SER A 96 -5.02 5.82 -13.69
CA SER A 96 -5.39 5.62 -12.30
C SER A 96 -4.84 4.33 -11.70
N LEU A 97 -4.10 3.56 -12.49
CA LEU A 97 -3.36 2.39 -12.02
C LEU A 97 -2.02 2.83 -11.41
N LYS A 98 -1.78 2.44 -10.15
CA LYS A 98 -0.59 2.84 -9.38
C LYS A 98 0.13 1.62 -8.79
N PRO A 99 1.46 1.69 -8.59
CA PRO A 99 2.20 0.63 -7.91
C PRO A 99 1.73 0.46 -6.46
N LEU A 100 1.90 -0.75 -5.93
CA LEU A 100 1.70 -1.14 -4.52
C LEU A 100 2.86 -2.05 -4.09
N GLY A 101 4.09 -1.57 -4.21
CA GLY A 101 5.28 -2.40 -4.00
C GLY A 101 6.06 -2.10 -2.70
N ASN A 102 5.81 -0.96 -2.06
CA ASN A 102 6.58 -0.47 -0.92
C ASN A 102 5.73 0.43 0.00
N ASP A 103 6.34 0.92 1.07
CA ASP A 103 5.66 1.75 2.10
C ASP A 103 5.16 3.10 1.59
N ASP A 104 5.85 3.73 0.62
CA ASP A 104 5.40 5.01 0.04
C ASP A 104 4.17 4.78 -0.85
N ASP A 105 4.14 3.68 -1.59
CA ASP A 105 2.98 3.26 -2.36
C ASP A 105 1.81 2.93 -1.43
N LEU A 106 2.07 2.21 -0.34
CA LEU A 106 1.08 1.87 0.68
C LEU A 106 0.50 3.12 1.36
N ARG A 107 1.33 4.14 1.60
CA ARG A 107 0.86 5.44 2.10
C ARG A 107 -0.07 6.14 1.11
N THR A 108 0.18 5.99 -0.19
CA THR A 108 -0.71 6.54 -1.22
C THR A 108 -2.01 5.74 -1.27
N PHE A 109 -1.93 4.41 -1.18
CA PHE A 109 -3.06 3.50 -1.12
C PHE A 109 -3.98 3.80 0.09
N SER A 110 -3.41 4.04 1.26
CA SER A 110 -4.17 4.26 2.49
C SER A 110 -5.06 5.51 2.47
N GLN A 111 -4.72 6.50 1.64
CA GLN A 111 -5.53 7.72 1.45
C GLN A 111 -6.94 7.41 0.95
N TYR A 112 -7.13 6.30 0.23
CA TYR A 112 -8.41 5.96 -0.40
C TYR A 112 -9.29 5.04 0.46
N VAL A 113 -8.69 4.31 1.42
CA VAL A 113 -9.38 3.29 2.25
C VAL A 113 -10.52 3.87 3.09
N ARG A 114 -10.34 5.11 3.55
CA ARG A 114 -11.33 5.78 4.40
C ARG A 114 -12.70 5.85 3.71
N ASP A 115 -12.69 6.26 2.44
CA ASP A 115 -13.89 6.54 1.65
C ASP A 115 -14.29 5.36 0.76
N HIS A 116 -13.39 4.40 0.54
CA HIS A 116 -13.60 3.25 -0.33
C HIS A 116 -13.31 1.93 0.39
N LYS A 117 -14.38 1.18 0.63
CA LYS A 117 -14.36 -0.09 1.37
C LYS A 117 -13.96 -1.30 0.53
N ILE A 118 -13.87 -1.14 -0.79
CA ILE A 118 -13.39 -2.16 -1.72
C ILE A 118 -12.26 -1.57 -2.55
N MET A 119 -11.05 -2.06 -2.32
CA MET A 119 -9.85 -1.66 -3.04
C MET A 119 -9.49 -2.71 -4.08
N ARG A 120 -9.31 -2.31 -5.33
CA ARG A 120 -8.97 -3.23 -6.43
C ARG A 120 -7.45 -3.32 -6.57
N VAL A 121 -6.92 -4.52 -6.41
CA VAL A 121 -5.48 -4.81 -6.52
C VAL A 121 -5.26 -5.85 -7.60
N TYR A 122 -4.25 -5.67 -8.44
CA TYR A 122 -3.93 -6.51 -9.60
C TYR A 122 -2.49 -7.03 -9.49
N THR A 123 -2.26 -8.26 -9.93
CA THR A 123 -0.91 -8.86 -9.94
C THR A 123 -0.40 -9.06 -11.37
N GLU A 124 0.87 -8.74 -11.61
CA GLU A 124 1.65 -9.28 -12.74
C GLU A 124 2.76 -10.19 -12.22
N HIS A 125 3.09 -11.23 -12.97
CA HIS A 125 4.06 -12.25 -12.59
C HIS A 125 5.34 -12.15 -13.44
N GLY A 126 6.50 -12.18 -12.79
CA GLY A 126 7.81 -12.23 -13.44
C GLY A 126 8.30 -10.88 -13.98
N GLU A 127 7.50 -10.19 -14.79
CA GLU A 127 7.82 -8.88 -15.36
C GLU A 127 6.56 -8.00 -15.35
N THR A 128 6.72 -6.69 -15.11
CA THR A 128 5.63 -5.72 -15.29
C THR A 128 5.78 -5.02 -16.63
N LYS A 129 4.69 -4.96 -17.40
CA LYS A 129 4.65 -4.22 -18.68
C LYS A 129 4.34 -2.74 -18.49
N LEU A 130 4.08 -2.32 -17.25
CA LEU A 130 3.62 -0.98 -16.91
C LEU A 130 4.80 -0.11 -16.46
N LEU A 131 5.29 0.74 -17.37
CA LEU A 131 6.34 1.72 -17.06
C LEU A 131 5.96 2.64 -15.89
N THR A 132 4.66 2.90 -15.71
CA THR A 132 4.11 3.69 -14.60
C THR A 132 4.43 3.10 -13.23
N TYR A 133 4.70 1.79 -13.13
CA TYR A 133 5.11 1.15 -11.89
C TYR A 133 6.43 1.73 -11.36
N PHE A 134 7.41 1.92 -12.24
CA PHE A 134 8.73 2.43 -11.89
C PHE A 134 8.82 3.96 -11.90
N MET A 135 7.92 4.62 -12.65
CA MET A 135 7.93 6.07 -12.87
C MET A 135 6.95 6.85 -11.98
N ASN A 136 6.24 6.19 -11.05
CA ASN A 136 5.30 6.87 -10.17
C ASN A 136 6.03 7.94 -9.33
N PRO A 137 5.70 9.23 -9.47
CA PRO A 137 6.41 10.30 -8.79
C PRO A 137 6.27 10.13 -7.28
N LYS A 138 7.40 9.89 -6.61
CA LYS A 138 7.43 9.73 -5.15
C LYS A 138 7.21 11.09 -4.50
N PRO A 139 6.43 11.17 -3.41
CA PRO A 139 6.30 12.41 -2.66
C PRO A 139 7.69 12.85 -2.17
N VAL A 140 8.16 13.99 -2.68
CA VAL A 140 9.42 14.59 -2.23
C VAL A 140 9.24 14.98 -0.77
N ARG A 141 10.03 14.40 0.14
CA ARG A 141 10.04 14.81 1.55
C ARG A 141 10.38 16.30 1.58
N LYS A 142 9.48 17.14 2.12
CA LYS A 142 9.79 18.54 2.38
C LYS A 142 10.93 18.59 3.39
N VAL A 143 12.13 18.99 2.95
CA VAL A 143 13.26 19.25 3.84
C VAL A 143 13.05 20.63 4.44
N ASN A 144 12.82 20.70 5.75
CA ASN A 144 12.83 21.95 6.48
C ASN A 144 14.30 22.30 6.78
N ILE A 145 14.84 23.32 6.13
CA ILE A 145 16.14 23.88 6.48
C ILE A 145 15.92 24.73 7.73
N VAL A 146 16.38 24.25 8.88
CA VAL A 146 16.40 25.03 10.13
C VAL A 146 17.71 25.79 10.15
N GLN A 147 17.64 27.11 10.19
CA GLN A 147 18.80 27.97 10.42
C GLN A 147 19.22 27.77 11.88
N MET A 148 20.46 27.34 12.08
CA MET A 148 21.03 27.18 13.42
C MET A 148 21.56 28.54 13.83
N ASP A 149 21.00 29.13 14.89
CA ASP A 149 21.53 30.37 15.45
C ASP A 149 22.93 30.11 16.03
N GLU A 150 23.83 31.07 15.82
CA GLU A 150 25.21 31.01 16.30
C GLU A 150 25.21 30.83 17.83
N ILE A 151 26.00 29.86 18.30
CA ILE A 151 26.21 29.65 19.73
C ILE A 151 27.12 30.79 20.20
N ASP A 152 26.58 31.72 20.98
CA ASP A 152 27.39 32.76 21.64
C ASP A 152 28.30 32.09 22.68
N GLU A 153 29.58 31.92 22.34
CA GLU A 153 30.62 31.58 23.31
C GLU A 153 30.96 32.83 24.14
N ASN A 154 30.16 33.16 25.15
CA ASN A 154 30.59 34.04 26.26
C ASN A 154 29.61 34.00 27.45
N ASP A 155 29.97 33.24 28.49
CA ASP A 155 29.88 33.56 29.94
C ASP A 155 29.97 32.24 30.73
N ASP A 156 30.72 32.06 31.81
CA ASP A 156 31.57 32.98 32.57
C ASP A 156 32.38 32.08 33.52
N ASN A 157 33.72 32.18 33.49
CA ASN A 157 34.57 31.56 34.51
C ASN A 157 34.72 32.56 35.66
N LYS A 158 33.89 32.44 36.70
CA LYS A 158 34.14 33.17 37.95
C LYS A 158 33.92 32.29 39.17
N ASN A 159 34.97 31.56 39.48
CA ASN A 159 35.24 30.94 40.77
C ASN A 159 35.26 32.01 41.89
N PRO A 160 34.62 31.81 43.05
CA PRO A 160 34.97 32.56 44.26
C PRO A 160 35.81 31.70 45.21
N THR A 161 36.96 32.27 45.55
CA THR A 161 37.95 31.89 46.55
C THR A 161 37.35 31.64 47.94
N ALA A 162 37.95 30.68 48.66
CA ALA A 162 37.74 30.46 50.10
C ALA A 162 38.41 31.57 50.95
N GLU A 163 37.82 31.87 52.11
CA GLU A 163 38.41 32.45 53.35
C GLU A 163 37.21 32.68 54.32
N VAL A 164 37.17 32.29 55.61
CA VAL A 164 38.18 31.94 56.64
C VAL A 164 37.58 30.87 57.57
#